data_AF-A0A938LUJ6-F1
#
_entry.id   AF-A0A938LUJ6-F1
#
_cell.length_a   1.000
_cell.length_b   1.000
_cell.length_c   1.000
_cell.angle_alpha   90.00
_cell.angle_beta   90.00
_cell.angle_gamma   90.00
#
_symmetry.space_group_name_H-M   'P 1'
#
loop_
_entity.id
_entity.type
_entity.pdbx_description
1 polymer ?
#
loop_
_entity_poly.entity_id
_entity_poly.type
_entity_poly.pdbx_seq_one_letter_code
_entity_poly.pdbx_strand_id
1 'polypeptide(L)'
;MSKAGCSRIGAALFSTLAVFWGCVQVARGDYTYGEPTKVPNVSMPGAHSAQISRDGLELYFSYGTPNECGDLWVARRSTTKEAWGTPVPLDPPVNSPGPAGGVCISADRLELYFGENHPVYWTAGCAPRPGGLGNGDLWVSKRATRADPWGNSENLGPAVNSARWDDHPSISADGLSLYFVSNRAAGGDLGNLFVTTRLTKNDPWGPAVPVGAPIASWGEASPFISADGLSLFYAAGGFTADIKVSRRATTTAPWDKPVPFTLVNSPGAEYHLSFSTEDSTLYFTRADNALAVFDLYQVRLLPIVDFNADGKVDLVDLVMLIDNWGSNKTLCDIGPYAWGDGKVDIEDLKVFMTYYEKENPPVKP
;
A
#
# COMPACT_ATOMS: atom_id res chain seq x y z
N MET A 1 31.25 7.86 60.69
CA MET A 1 31.42 6.47 60.20
C MET A 1 30.72 6.35 58.85
N SER A 2 31.52 6.05 57.83
CA SER A 2 31.23 5.61 56.45
C SER A 2 29.92 6.00 55.73
N LYS A 3 30.06 6.77 54.65
CA LYS A 3 29.33 6.50 53.39
C LYS A 3 30.30 6.66 52.20
N ALA A 4 30.78 5.52 51.70
CA ALA A 4 31.24 5.32 50.32
C ALA A 4 29.98 5.32 49.40
N GLY A 5 29.97 5.62 48.09
CA GLY A 5 30.98 5.59 47.03
C GLY A 5 30.60 4.51 46.00
N CYS A 6 30.04 4.90 44.83
CA CYS A 6 30.02 4.23 43.49
C CYS A 6 28.80 4.73 42.68
N SER A 7 28.89 5.36 41.49
CA SER A 7 29.45 4.97 40.18
C SER A 7 28.52 4.09 39.31
N ARG A 8 28.05 4.70 38.20
CA ARG A 8 27.60 4.23 36.86
C ARG A 8 27.23 2.75 36.64
N ILE A 9 26.14 2.54 35.89
CA ILE A 9 25.91 1.64 34.71
C ILE A 9 24.44 1.95 34.30
N GLY A 10 24.09 2.42 33.10
CA GLY A 10 24.24 1.78 31.79
C GLY A 10 22.83 1.40 31.31
N ALA A 11 22.35 2.04 30.24
CA ALA A 11 21.01 1.84 29.69
C ALA A 11 20.78 0.37 29.30
N ALA A 12 19.69 -0.23 29.79
CA ALA A 12 19.25 -1.55 29.37
C ALA A 12 18.30 -1.42 28.17
N LEU A 13 18.68 -2.06 27.06
CA LEU A 13 17.82 -2.32 25.90
C LEU A 13 16.63 -3.19 26.33
N PHE A 14 15.41 -2.77 26.03
CA PHE A 14 14.23 -3.63 26.07
C PHE A 14 14.00 -4.20 24.67
N SER A 15 14.33 -5.48 24.49
CA SER A 15 13.82 -6.29 23.38
C SER A 15 12.63 -7.11 23.90
N THR A 16 11.41 -6.69 23.63
CA THR A 16 10.21 -7.48 23.91
C THR A 16 10.00 -8.50 22.80
N LEU A 17 10.34 -9.76 23.08
CA LEU A 17 9.87 -10.92 22.33
C LEU A 17 8.36 -11.08 22.61
N ALA A 18 7.51 -10.86 21.61
CA ALA A 18 6.08 -11.12 21.73
C ALA A 18 5.82 -12.61 21.42
N VAL A 19 5.52 -13.40 22.47
CA VAL A 19 4.98 -14.76 22.32
C VAL A 19 3.46 -14.65 22.20
N PHE A 20 2.91 -14.89 21.01
CA PHE A 20 1.47 -14.96 20.79
C PHE A 20 0.97 -16.41 20.81
N TRP A 21 0.01 -16.68 21.69
CA TRP A 21 -0.84 -17.88 21.64
C TRP A 21 -1.97 -17.66 20.63
N GLY A 22 -2.08 -18.56 19.64
CA GLY A 22 -3.35 -18.95 19.02
C GLY A 22 -4.13 -17.89 18.22
N CYS A 23 -3.59 -17.43 17.09
CA CYS A 23 -4.39 -17.10 15.91
C CYS A 23 -3.47 -17.29 14.70
N VAL A 24 -3.94 -17.94 13.63
CA VAL A 24 -3.16 -18.19 12.42
C VAL A 24 -2.92 -16.85 11.72
N GLN A 25 -1.88 -16.16 12.16
CA GLN A 25 -1.32 -14.98 11.54
C GLN A 25 -0.47 -15.50 10.39
N VAL A 26 -1.05 -15.66 9.20
CA VAL A 26 -0.23 -15.93 7.99
C VAL A 26 0.37 -14.61 7.51
N ALA A 27 1.20 -13.97 8.35
CA ALA A 27 2.28 -13.17 7.80
C ALA A 27 3.20 -14.16 7.11
N ARG A 28 3.45 -13.97 5.80
CA ARG A 28 4.22 -14.94 5.01
C ARG A 28 5.73 -14.82 5.19
N GLY A 29 6.19 -13.85 5.98
CA GLY A 29 7.57 -13.66 6.42
C GLY A 29 7.61 -13.24 7.88
N ASP A 30 8.62 -13.67 8.62
CA ASP A 30 9.01 -13.00 9.86
C ASP A 30 9.83 -11.77 9.48
N TYR A 31 9.36 -10.58 9.84
CA TYR A 31 10.01 -9.31 9.51
C TYR A 31 10.07 -8.40 10.73
N THR A 32 11.05 -7.50 10.72
CA THR A 32 11.14 -6.38 11.64
C THR A 32 10.84 -5.08 10.92
N TYR A 33 10.45 -4.07 11.67
CA TYR A 33 10.17 -2.74 11.15
C TYR A 33 10.53 -1.69 12.19
N GLY A 34 10.95 -0.52 11.71
CA GLY A 34 11.16 0.65 12.56
C GLY A 34 9.86 1.39 12.82
N GLU A 35 9.95 2.45 13.64
CA GLU A 35 8.85 3.39 13.82
C GLU A 35 8.47 4.04 12.48
N PRO A 36 7.18 4.10 12.11
CA PRO A 36 6.75 4.82 10.93
C PRO A 36 7.09 6.31 11.01
N THR A 37 7.67 6.83 9.94
CA THR A 37 8.07 8.25 9.83
C THR A 37 7.31 8.93 8.71
N LYS A 38 7.08 10.25 8.82
CA LYS A 38 6.59 11.02 7.67
C LYS A 38 7.52 10.85 6.46
N VAL A 39 6.95 10.75 5.26
CA VAL A 39 7.74 10.63 4.01
C VAL A 39 8.59 11.89 3.83
N PRO A 40 9.93 11.81 3.88
CA PRO A 40 10.78 12.98 3.77
C PRO A 40 10.58 13.69 2.42
N ASN A 41 10.57 15.03 2.43
CA ASN A 41 10.37 15.92 1.27
C ASN A 41 9.01 15.81 0.55
N VAL A 42 8.18 14.82 0.85
CA VAL A 42 6.88 14.59 0.19
C VAL A 42 5.71 14.84 1.15
N SER A 43 5.84 14.42 2.40
CA SER A 43 4.80 14.61 3.41
C SER A 43 4.68 16.08 3.78
N MET A 44 3.60 16.69 3.32
CA MET A 44 3.20 18.07 3.60
C MET A 44 1.74 18.07 4.06
N PRO A 45 1.31 19.04 4.89
CA PRO A 45 -0.05 19.06 5.43
C PRO A 45 -1.10 18.99 4.30
N GLY A 46 -1.92 17.93 4.30
CA GLY A 46 -2.94 17.68 3.28
C GLY A 46 -2.52 16.72 2.17
N ALA A 47 -1.27 16.26 2.15
CA ALA A 47 -0.83 15.18 1.26
C ALA A 47 -1.36 13.83 1.76
N HIS A 48 -2.00 13.07 0.87
CA HIS A 48 -2.65 11.79 1.19
C HIS A 48 -2.73 10.88 -0.04
N SER A 49 -3.24 9.66 0.14
CA SER A 49 -3.49 8.70 -0.95
C SER A 49 -2.26 8.33 -1.78
N ALA A 50 -1.10 8.15 -1.13
CA ALA A 50 0.13 7.83 -1.84
C ALA A 50 0.11 6.42 -2.47
N GLN A 51 0.48 6.35 -3.73
CA GLN A 51 0.73 5.12 -4.48
C GLN A 51 2.12 5.14 -5.10
N ILE A 52 2.90 4.13 -4.73
CA ILE A 52 4.25 3.92 -5.24
C ILE A 52 4.21 3.06 -6.51
N SER A 53 4.99 3.45 -7.51
CA SER A 53 5.20 2.62 -8.69
C SER A 53 5.92 1.33 -8.31
N ARG A 54 5.71 0.26 -9.09
CA ARG A 54 6.32 -1.05 -8.81
C ARG A 54 7.84 -1.01 -8.69
N ASP A 55 8.52 -0.19 -9.49
CA ASP A 55 9.98 -0.03 -9.44
C ASP A 55 10.45 0.90 -8.30
N GLY A 56 9.52 1.42 -7.51
CA GLY A 56 9.79 2.31 -6.41
C GLY A 56 10.25 3.71 -6.83
N LEU A 57 10.19 4.12 -8.10
CA LEU A 57 10.81 5.37 -8.57
C LEU A 57 9.85 6.56 -8.68
N GLU A 58 8.53 6.33 -8.68
CA GLU A 58 7.51 7.36 -8.75
C GLU A 58 6.50 7.19 -7.63
N LEU A 59 6.34 8.21 -6.78
CA LEU A 59 5.32 8.26 -5.73
C LEU A 59 4.26 9.26 -6.12
N TYR A 60 3.10 8.76 -6.54
CA TYR A 60 1.93 9.57 -6.86
C TYR A 60 1.10 9.77 -5.60
N PHE A 61 0.49 10.94 -5.42
CA PHE A 61 -0.35 11.22 -4.26
C PHE A 61 -1.33 12.36 -4.54
N SER A 62 -2.37 12.44 -3.73
CA SER A 62 -3.31 13.57 -3.73
C SER A 62 -2.75 14.69 -2.87
N TYR A 63 -2.88 15.92 -3.34
CA TYR A 63 -2.60 17.12 -2.54
C TYR A 63 -3.59 18.22 -2.85
N GLY A 64 -4.08 18.88 -1.80
CA GLY A 64 -4.90 20.07 -1.91
C GLY A 64 -4.96 20.81 -0.59
N THR A 65 -5.43 22.04 -0.63
CA THR A 65 -5.87 22.76 0.56
C THR A 65 -7.41 22.75 0.64
N PRO A 66 -8.04 23.02 1.80
CA PRO A 66 -9.50 23.06 1.92
C PRO A 66 -10.23 24.02 0.95
N ASN A 67 -9.50 24.90 0.25
CA ASN A 67 -10.04 25.85 -0.74
C ASN A 67 -9.69 25.49 -2.19
N GLU A 68 -9.05 24.36 -2.43
CA GLU A 68 -8.63 23.87 -3.74
C GLU A 68 -9.25 22.50 -4.00
N CYS A 69 -9.50 22.17 -5.27
CA CYS A 69 -10.20 20.93 -5.62
C CYS A 69 -9.38 19.65 -5.41
N GLY A 70 -8.12 19.80 -5.00
CA GLY A 70 -7.17 18.70 -4.90
C GLY A 70 -6.67 18.30 -6.28
N ASP A 71 -5.36 18.19 -6.39
CA ASP A 71 -4.64 17.77 -7.58
C ASP A 71 -3.86 16.49 -7.29
N LEU A 72 -3.52 15.77 -8.36
CA LEU A 72 -2.55 14.69 -8.30
C LEU A 72 -1.14 15.24 -8.45
N TRP A 73 -0.25 14.78 -7.59
CA TRP A 73 1.14 15.15 -7.55
C TRP A 73 2.01 13.91 -7.71
N VAL A 74 3.26 14.12 -8.11
CA VAL A 74 4.26 13.08 -8.23
C VAL A 74 5.59 13.54 -7.67
N ALA A 75 6.18 12.72 -6.81
CA ALA A 75 7.59 12.80 -6.43
C ALA A 75 8.37 11.70 -7.16
N ARG A 76 9.60 12.01 -7.58
CA ARG A 76 10.46 11.05 -8.29
C ARG A 76 11.82 10.95 -7.62
N ARG A 77 12.43 9.77 -7.73
CA ARG A 77 13.82 9.51 -7.33
C ARG A 77 14.53 8.70 -8.42
N SER A 78 15.84 8.84 -8.54
CA SER A 78 16.62 8.15 -9.57
C SER A 78 16.89 6.68 -9.23
N THR A 79 16.94 6.34 -7.94
CA THR A 79 17.06 4.96 -7.43
C THR A 79 16.29 4.83 -6.12
N THR A 80 16.04 3.60 -5.67
CA THR A 80 15.38 3.33 -4.37
C THR A 80 16.19 3.75 -3.15
N LYS A 81 17.48 4.08 -3.31
CA LYS A 81 18.35 4.56 -2.23
C LYS A 81 18.42 6.08 -2.14
N GLU A 82 18.04 6.77 -3.20
CA GLU A 82 18.06 8.23 -3.28
C GLU A 82 16.82 8.83 -2.61
N ALA A 83 16.97 10.05 -2.11
CA ALA A 83 15.84 10.79 -1.54
C ALA A 83 14.80 11.11 -2.62
N TRP A 84 13.54 11.24 -2.21
CA TRP A 84 12.51 11.81 -3.07
C TRP A 84 12.89 13.24 -3.45
N GLY A 85 12.82 13.54 -4.75
CA GLY A 85 12.92 14.88 -5.28
C GLY A 85 11.69 15.72 -4.91
N THR A 86 11.75 17.01 -5.22
CA THR A 86 10.64 17.94 -5.00
C THR A 86 9.38 17.45 -5.74
N PRO A 87 8.26 17.26 -5.04
CA PRO A 87 7.01 16.90 -5.69
C PRO A 87 6.52 18.00 -6.64
N VAL A 88 5.91 17.60 -7.75
CA VAL A 88 5.29 18.51 -8.72
C VAL A 88 3.86 18.05 -9.03
N PRO A 89 2.92 18.96 -9.30
CA PRO A 89 1.59 18.58 -9.78
C PRO A 89 1.72 17.88 -11.13
N LEU A 90 0.83 16.94 -11.42
CA LEU A 90 0.71 16.39 -12.76
C LEU A 90 0.19 17.45 -13.72
N ASP A 91 0.75 17.50 -14.93
CA ASP A 91 0.30 18.44 -15.95
C ASP A 91 -1.11 18.07 -16.46
N PRO A 92 -1.87 19.05 -17.01
CA PRO A 92 -3.00 18.74 -17.85
C PRO A 92 -2.61 17.76 -18.97
N PRO A 93 -3.49 16.81 -19.33
CA PRO A 93 -4.92 16.78 -19.01
C PRO A 93 -5.26 15.96 -17.75
N VAL A 94 -4.27 15.42 -17.02
CA VAL A 94 -4.55 14.62 -15.81
C VAL A 94 -5.16 15.51 -14.75
N ASN A 95 -4.47 16.56 -14.33
CA ASN A 95 -5.08 17.61 -13.51
C ASN A 95 -5.95 18.51 -14.38
N SER A 96 -7.07 18.93 -13.82
CA SER A 96 -8.08 19.78 -14.46
C SER A 96 -8.69 20.70 -13.41
N PRO A 97 -9.55 21.67 -13.77
CA PRO A 97 -10.23 22.49 -12.78
C PRO A 97 -11.09 21.71 -11.76
N GLY A 98 -11.51 20.48 -12.09
CA GLY A 98 -12.25 19.61 -11.18
C GLY A 98 -11.34 18.73 -10.31
N PRO A 99 -11.87 18.16 -9.21
CA PRO A 99 -11.08 17.45 -8.22
C PRO A 99 -10.40 16.21 -8.79
N ALA A 100 -9.22 15.89 -8.27
CA ALA A 100 -8.55 14.62 -8.50
C ALA A 100 -7.88 14.11 -7.23
N GLY A 101 -8.09 12.83 -6.93
CA GLY A 101 -7.41 12.14 -5.85
C GLY A 101 -7.61 10.64 -5.94
N GLY A 102 -7.29 9.91 -4.88
CA GLY A 102 -7.33 8.44 -4.90
C GLY A 102 -6.56 7.89 -6.10
N VAL A 103 -5.29 8.25 -6.27
CA VAL A 103 -4.50 7.80 -7.43
C VAL A 103 -4.17 6.31 -7.33
N CYS A 104 -3.96 5.64 -8.47
CA CYS A 104 -3.41 4.30 -8.60
C CYS A 104 -2.73 4.11 -9.96
N ILE A 105 -1.49 3.62 -9.95
CA ILE A 105 -0.72 3.37 -11.18
C ILE A 105 -0.64 1.87 -11.48
N SER A 106 -0.83 1.50 -12.75
CA SER A 106 -0.67 0.12 -13.21
C SER A 106 0.77 -0.37 -13.08
N ALA A 107 0.97 -1.70 -12.96
CA ALA A 107 2.29 -2.29 -12.79
C ALA A 107 3.26 -2.01 -13.96
N ASP A 108 2.75 -1.87 -15.19
CA ASP A 108 3.54 -1.47 -16.36
C ASP A 108 3.81 0.05 -16.43
N ARG A 109 3.08 0.83 -15.62
CA ARG A 109 3.06 2.28 -15.54
C ARG A 109 2.49 2.98 -16.77
N LEU A 110 1.58 2.33 -17.50
CA LEU A 110 0.96 2.87 -18.70
C LEU A 110 -0.49 3.31 -18.50
N GLU A 111 -1.11 2.95 -17.37
CA GLU A 111 -2.44 3.39 -16.97
C GLU A 111 -2.35 4.06 -15.58
N LEU A 112 -2.91 5.26 -15.44
CA LEU A 112 -3.07 5.98 -14.18
C LEU A 112 -4.56 6.13 -13.89
N TYR A 113 -5.04 5.34 -12.94
CA TYR A 113 -6.39 5.40 -12.43
C TYR A 113 -6.45 6.45 -11.31
N PHE A 114 -7.56 7.17 -11.23
CA PHE A 114 -7.80 8.11 -10.15
C PHE A 114 -9.30 8.35 -9.97
N GLY A 115 -9.71 8.78 -8.79
CA GLY A 115 -11.07 9.21 -8.52
C GLY A 115 -11.20 10.72 -8.43
N GLU A 116 -12.44 11.17 -8.38
CA GLU A 116 -12.80 12.53 -7.99
C GLU A 116 -13.15 12.51 -6.49
N ASN A 117 -12.23 13.02 -5.66
CA ASN A 117 -12.28 13.01 -4.19
C ASN A 117 -13.70 13.18 -3.60
N HIS A 118 -13.94 12.59 -2.42
CA HIS A 118 -15.26 12.61 -1.77
C HIS A 118 -15.86 14.02 -1.58
N PRO A 119 -17.10 14.26 -2.06
CA PRO A 119 -17.72 15.58 -2.05
C PRO A 119 -18.05 16.14 -0.66
N VAL A 120 -18.20 15.28 0.35
CA VAL A 120 -18.56 15.71 1.72
C VAL A 120 -17.34 16.17 2.54
N TYR A 121 -16.12 15.73 2.20
CA TYR A 121 -14.95 15.97 3.07
C TYR A 121 -13.88 16.88 2.45
N TRP A 122 -13.76 16.94 1.12
CA TRP A 122 -12.61 17.60 0.49
C TRP A 122 -12.93 18.50 -0.71
N THR A 123 -14.12 18.41 -1.32
CA THR A 123 -14.40 19.12 -2.59
C THR A 123 -15.60 20.07 -2.53
N ALA A 124 -15.97 20.57 -1.34
CA ALA A 124 -17.09 21.49 -1.18
C ALA A 124 -16.85 22.77 -2.01
N GLY A 125 -17.55 22.91 -3.14
CA GLY A 125 -17.42 24.04 -4.07
C GLY A 125 -16.71 23.74 -5.39
N CYS A 126 -16.22 22.51 -5.59
CA CYS A 126 -15.58 22.09 -6.83
C CYS A 126 -16.57 21.45 -7.81
N ALA A 127 -16.44 21.79 -9.09
CA ALA A 127 -17.24 21.18 -10.14
C ALA A 127 -16.65 19.81 -10.52
N PRO A 128 -17.48 18.75 -10.63
CA PRO A 128 -17.05 17.47 -11.21
C PRO A 128 -16.50 17.64 -12.63
N ARG A 129 -15.64 16.73 -13.09
CA ARG A 129 -15.12 16.76 -14.46
C ARG A 129 -16.27 16.53 -15.45
N PRO A 130 -16.29 17.28 -16.58
CA PRO A 130 -17.28 17.04 -17.63
C PRO A 130 -17.19 15.61 -18.16
N GLY A 131 -18.35 14.97 -18.36
CA GLY A 131 -18.42 13.58 -18.84
C GLY A 131 -18.48 12.52 -17.73
N GLY A 132 -18.56 12.94 -16.46
CA GLY A 132 -18.89 12.07 -15.33
C GLY A 132 -20.33 11.52 -15.34
N LEU A 133 -20.59 10.51 -14.53
CA LEU A 133 -21.87 9.85 -14.32
C LEU A 133 -22.52 10.17 -12.97
N GLY A 134 -21.74 10.63 -11.99
CA GLY A 134 -22.19 10.70 -10.60
C GLY A 134 -21.54 11.81 -9.76
N ASN A 135 -21.53 11.58 -8.45
CA ASN A 135 -21.04 12.52 -7.44
C ASN A 135 -19.53 12.35 -7.16
N GLY A 136 -18.82 11.78 -8.12
CA GLY A 136 -17.41 11.46 -8.09
C GLY A 136 -17.19 10.14 -8.80
N ASP A 137 -16.41 10.19 -9.87
CA ASP A 137 -16.19 9.06 -10.76
C ASP A 137 -14.74 8.59 -10.76
N LEU A 138 -14.54 7.34 -11.18
CA LEU A 138 -13.23 6.81 -11.54
C LEU A 138 -12.90 7.14 -13.00
N TRP A 139 -11.66 7.57 -13.20
CA TRP A 139 -11.06 7.95 -14.47
C TRP A 139 -9.77 7.17 -14.70
N VAL A 140 -9.37 7.03 -15.96
CA VAL A 140 -8.06 6.50 -16.35
C VAL A 140 -7.40 7.43 -17.35
N SER A 141 -6.13 7.77 -17.11
CA SER A 141 -5.26 8.37 -18.12
C SER A 141 -4.25 7.33 -18.59
N LYS A 142 -3.95 7.32 -19.89
CA LYS A 142 -3.03 6.36 -20.52
C LYS A 142 -1.87 7.07 -21.20
N ARG A 143 -0.73 6.40 -21.27
CA ARG A 143 0.45 6.84 -22.03
C ARG A 143 1.02 5.68 -22.84
N ALA A 144 1.63 5.97 -23.99
CA ALA A 144 2.15 4.94 -24.89
C ALA A 144 3.43 4.29 -24.34
N THR A 145 4.31 5.10 -23.75
CA THR A 145 5.52 4.64 -23.06
C THR A 145 5.68 5.35 -21.71
N ARG A 146 6.61 4.87 -20.88
CA ARG A 146 6.91 5.48 -19.56
C ARG A 146 7.51 6.89 -19.66
N ALA A 147 8.05 7.25 -20.82
CA ALA A 147 8.63 8.57 -21.08
C ALA A 147 7.61 9.55 -21.67
N ASP A 148 6.49 9.06 -22.19
CA ASP A 148 5.46 9.92 -22.76
C ASP A 148 4.65 10.61 -21.66
N PRO A 149 4.13 11.82 -21.93
CA PRO A 149 3.17 12.45 -21.04
C PRO A 149 1.90 11.61 -20.94
N TRP A 150 1.18 11.79 -19.83
CA TRP A 150 -0.15 11.23 -19.66
C TRP A 150 -1.12 11.84 -20.68
N GLY A 151 -1.96 11.00 -21.29
CA GLY A 151 -3.00 11.40 -22.23
C GLY A 151 -4.28 11.88 -21.54
N ASN A 152 -5.30 12.21 -22.32
CA ASN A 152 -6.61 12.61 -21.80
C ASN A 152 -7.19 11.54 -20.88
N SER A 153 -7.81 11.99 -19.79
CA SER A 153 -8.49 11.12 -18.85
C SER A 153 -9.84 10.68 -19.40
N GLU A 154 -10.09 9.38 -19.36
CA GLU A 154 -11.32 8.74 -19.82
C GLU A 154 -12.14 8.26 -18.61
N ASN A 155 -13.44 8.54 -18.58
CA ASN A 155 -14.34 8.01 -17.55
C ASN A 155 -14.47 6.48 -17.74
N LEU A 156 -14.42 5.70 -16.65
CA LEU A 156 -14.50 4.23 -16.74
C LEU A 156 -15.88 3.69 -17.14
N GLY A 157 -16.88 4.57 -17.29
CA GLY A 157 -18.19 4.24 -17.83
C GLY A 157 -19.11 3.52 -16.82
N PRO A 158 -20.38 3.29 -17.20
CA PRO A 158 -21.43 2.84 -16.27
C PRO A 158 -21.31 1.38 -15.82
N ALA A 159 -20.41 0.61 -16.45
CA ALA A 159 -20.07 -0.72 -15.95
C ALA A 159 -19.26 -0.63 -14.65
N VAL A 160 -18.42 0.38 -14.54
CA VAL A 160 -17.58 0.61 -13.36
C VAL A 160 -18.21 1.64 -12.45
N ASN A 161 -18.43 2.86 -12.96
CA ASN A 161 -18.98 3.99 -12.22
C ASN A 161 -20.50 3.89 -12.03
N SER A 162 -21.00 4.62 -11.04
CA SER A 162 -22.40 4.70 -10.65
C SER A 162 -22.87 6.15 -10.59
N ALA A 163 -24.17 6.36 -10.32
CA ALA A 163 -24.69 7.70 -10.05
C ALA A 163 -24.29 8.23 -8.65
N ARG A 164 -23.51 7.47 -7.88
CA ARG A 164 -23.06 7.82 -6.52
C ARG A 164 -21.56 8.15 -6.56
N TRP A 165 -20.88 8.05 -5.43
CA TRP A 165 -19.45 8.31 -5.33
C TRP A 165 -18.66 7.01 -5.50
N ASP A 166 -17.68 7.04 -6.41
CA ASP A 166 -16.77 5.95 -6.75
C ASP A 166 -15.33 6.46 -6.76
N ASP A 167 -14.46 5.87 -5.93
CA ASP A 167 -13.12 6.42 -5.66
C ASP A 167 -12.14 5.34 -5.15
N HIS A 168 -10.91 5.76 -4.84
CA HIS A 168 -9.81 4.98 -4.28
C HIS A 168 -9.55 3.69 -5.08
N PRO A 169 -9.30 3.79 -6.39
CA PRO A 169 -8.95 2.66 -7.24
C PRO A 169 -7.71 1.92 -6.75
N SER A 170 -7.68 0.61 -7.00
CA SER A 170 -6.53 -0.26 -6.83
C SER A 170 -6.53 -1.34 -7.90
N ILE A 171 -5.63 -1.20 -8.87
CA ILE A 171 -5.49 -2.12 -10.01
C ILE A 171 -4.57 -3.30 -9.65
N SER A 172 -5.00 -4.52 -9.99
CA SER A 172 -4.17 -5.72 -9.85
C SER A 172 -2.93 -5.67 -10.75
N ALA A 173 -1.87 -6.40 -10.38
CA ALA A 173 -0.61 -6.36 -11.12
C ALA A 173 -0.73 -6.84 -12.58
N ASP A 174 -1.64 -7.78 -12.85
CA ASP A 174 -1.97 -8.23 -14.21
C ASP A 174 -2.83 -7.22 -14.99
N GLY A 175 -3.38 -6.21 -14.31
CA GLY A 175 -4.27 -5.20 -14.87
C GLY A 175 -5.69 -5.70 -15.13
N LEU A 176 -6.11 -6.86 -14.63
CA LEU A 176 -7.38 -7.49 -14.99
C LEU A 176 -8.48 -7.30 -13.94
N SER A 177 -8.15 -6.86 -12.73
CA SER A 177 -9.10 -6.57 -11.65
C SER A 177 -8.86 -5.17 -11.09
N LEU A 178 -9.92 -4.38 -10.99
CA LEU A 178 -9.88 -3.06 -10.35
C LEU A 178 -10.77 -3.09 -9.10
N TYR A 179 -10.14 -2.94 -7.94
CA TYR A 179 -10.82 -2.77 -6.66
C TYR A 179 -11.02 -1.28 -6.39
N PHE A 180 -12.13 -0.89 -5.81
CA PHE A 180 -12.43 0.51 -5.53
C PHE A 180 -13.50 0.64 -4.45
N VAL A 181 -13.71 1.86 -3.98
CA VAL A 181 -14.73 2.21 -2.98
C VAL A 181 -15.95 2.76 -3.69
N SER A 182 -17.14 2.36 -3.26
CA SER A 182 -18.39 2.92 -3.74
C SER A 182 -19.43 3.01 -2.63
N ASN A 183 -20.23 4.08 -2.62
CA ASN A 183 -21.45 4.18 -1.81
C ASN A 183 -22.74 3.90 -2.63
N ARG A 184 -22.64 3.09 -3.69
CA ARG A 184 -23.80 2.63 -4.48
C ARG A 184 -24.73 1.66 -3.76
N ALA A 185 -24.28 1.04 -2.66
CA ALA A 185 -25.08 0.08 -1.90
C ALA A 185 -26.24 0.78 -1.16
N ALA A 186 -27.38 0.09 -1.04
CA ALA A 186 -28.55 0.65 -0.36
C ALA A 186 -28.29 0.85 1.15
N GLY A 187 -28.55 2.05 1.67
CA GLY A 187 -28.56 2.33 3.12
C GLY A 187 -27.27 2.90 3.73
N GLY A 188 -26.31 3.39 2.95
CA GLY A 188 -25.08 3.97 3.50
C GLY A 188 -24.61 5.26 2.83
N ASP A 189 -24.26 6.25 3.66
CA ASP A 189 -23.44 7.41 3.29
C ASP A 189 -21.94 7.08 3.29
N LEU A 190 -21.56 5.88 3.76
CA LEU A 190 -20.17 5.39 3.80
C LEU A 190 -19.88 4.42 2.66
N GLY A 191 -18.61 4.35 2.26
CA GLY A 191 -18.12 3.47 1.19
C GLY A 191 -18.11 1.98 1.56
N ASN A 192 -18.23 1.14 0.53
CA ASN A 192 -17.95 -0.29 0.55
C ASN A 192 -17.00 -0.66 -0.59
N LEU A 193 -16.30 -1.80 -0.45
CA LEU A 193 -15.41 -2.27 -1.52
C LEU A 193 -16.16 -2.99 -2.63
N PHE A 194 -15.86 -2.58 -3.86
CA PHE A 194 -16.31 -3.19 -5.10
C PHE A 194 -15.10 -3.66 -5.91
N VAL A 195 -15.36 -4.60 -6.82
CA VAL A 195 -14.40 -5.07 -7.80
C VAL A 195 -15.07 -5.17 -9.16
N THR A 196 -14.35 -4.75 -10.20
CA THR A 196 -14.68 -5.06 -11.60
C THR A 196 -13.53 -5.82 -12.24
N THR A 197 -13.82 -6.59 -13.28
CA THR A 197 -12.83 -7.40 -14.00
C THR A 197 -12.94 -7.20 -15.51
N ARG A 198 -11.84 -7.42 -16.22
CA ARG A 198 -11.77 -7.50 -17.69
C ARG A 198 -10.97 -8.74 -18.09
N LEU A 199 -11.25 -9.31 -19.26
CA LEU A 199 -10.58 -10.53 -19.73
C LEU A 199 -9.14 -10.26 -20.17
N THR A 200 -8.91 -9.12 -20.82
CA THR A 200 -7.59 -8.62 -21.20
C THR A 200 -7.51 -7.11 -20.94
N LYS A 201 -6.31 -6.53 -20.97
CA LYS A 201 -6.12 -5.08 -20.80
C LYS A 201 -6.83 -4.22 -21.86
N ASN A 202 -7.17 -4.81 -23.01
CA ASN A 202 -7.85 -4.10 -24.09
C ASN A 202 -9.37 -4.33 -24.09
N ASP A 203 -9.86 -5.24 -23.25
CA ASP A 203 -11.30 -5.48 -23.13
C ASP A 203 -11.95 -4.42 -22.24
N PRO A 204 -13.24 -4.11 -22.47
CA PRO A 204 -14.00 -3.26 -21.57
C PRO A 204 -14.09 -3.90 -20.19
N TRP A 205 -14.20 -3.05 -19.17
CA TRP A 205 -14.53 -3.48 -17.82
C TRP A 205 -15.92 -4.11 -17.76
N GLY A 206 -16.05 -5.19 -17.00
CA GLY A 206 -17.32 -5.78 -16.64
C GLY A 206 -18.10 -4.95 -15.60
N PRO A 207 -19.34 -5.37 -15.27
CA PRO A 207 -20.09 -4.72 -14.21
C PRO A 207 -19.38 -4.87 -12.87
N ALA A 208 -19.27 -3.78 -12.11
CA ALA A 208 -18.73 -3.82 -10.78
C ALA A 208 -19.66 -4.53 -9.80
N VAL A 209 -19.09 -5.42 -8.99
CA VAL A 209 -19.80 -6.20 -7.97
C VAL A 209 -19.18 -5.95 -6.59
N PRO A 210 -19.95 -6.05 -5.50
CA PRO A 210 -19.38 -5.97 -4.15
C PRO A 210 -18.31 -7.07 -3.96
N VAL A 211 -17.22 -6.76 -3.25
CA VAL A 211 -16.22 -7.78 -2.89
C VAL A 211 -16.84 -8.88 -2.01
N GLY A 212 -17.86 -8.52 -1.21
CA GLY A 212 -18.67 -9.46 -0.44
C GLY A 212 -18.07 -9.85 0.92
N ALA A 213 -18.78 -10.69 1.66
CA ALA A 213 -18.31 -11.24 2.93
C ALA A 213 -17.07 -12.14 2.71
N PRO A 214 -16.12 -12.19 3.67
CA PRO A 214 -16.15 -11.60 5.01
C PRO A 214 -15.61 -10.16 5.09
N ILE A 215 -15.31 -9.53 3.94
CA ILE A 215 -14.72 -8.19 3.88
C ILE A 215 -15.78 -7.10 4.04
N ALA A 216 -16.90 -7.22 3.33
CA ALA A 216 -17.99 -6.25 3.37
C ALA A 216 -18.72 -6.30 4.72
N SER A 217 -18.43 -5.33 5.59
CA SER A 217 -18.95 -5.26 6.96
C SER A 217 -19.61 -3.91 7.29
N TRP A 218 -19.03 -2.78 6.84
CA TRP A 218 -19.55 -1.40 6.76
C TRP A 218 -18.38 -0.39 6.82
N GLY A 219 -18.36 0.63 5.94
CA GLY A 219 -17.42 1.75 6.01
C GLY A 219 -15.98 1.38 5.66
N GLU A 220 -15.81 0.53 4.65
CA GLU A 220 -14.51 0.18 4.09
C GLU A 220 -14.06 1.21 3.05
N ALA A 221 -12.78 1.56 3.08
CA ALA A 221 -12.19 2.50 2.15
C ALA A 221 -10.77 2.08 1.73
N SER A 222 -10.26 2.72 0.69
CA SER A 222 -8.82 2.71 0.36
C SER A 222 -8.24 1.31 0.13
N PRO A 223 -8.82 0.51 -0.77
CA PRO A 223 -8.31 -0.82 -1.07
C PRO A 223 -6.88 -0.74 -1.64
N PHE A 224 -6.08 -1.77 -1.35
CA PHE A 224 -4.82 -2.03 -2.00
C PHE A 224 -4.66 -3.54 -2.20
N ILE A 225 -4.66 -3.98 -3.46
CA ILE A 225 -4.41 -5.37 -3.84
C ILE A 225 -2.90 -5.60 -4.01
N SER A 226 -2.36 -6.63 -3.34
CA SER A 226 -0.94 -7.00 -3.45
C SER A 226 -0.58 -7.48 -4.86
N ALA A 227 0.71 -7.46 -5.19
CA ALA A 227 1.20 -7.81 -6.52
C ALA A 227 0.92 -9.26 -6.94
N ASP A 228 0.89 -10.18 -5.97
CA ASP A 228 0.50 -11.59 -6.15
C ASP A 228 -1.03 -11.79 -6.22
N GLY A 229 -1.80 -10.74 -5.92
CA GLY A 229 -3.25 -10.78 -5.83
C GLY A 229 -3.79 -11.59 -4.65
N LEU A 230 -2.97 -11.96 -3.65
CA LEU A 230 -3.37 -12.84 -2.55
C LEU A 230 -3.67 -12.12 -1.23
N SER A 231 -3.37 -10.82 -1.14
CA SER A 231 -3.65 -9.98 0.02
C SER A 231 -4.37 -8.70 -0.41
N LEU A 232 -5.53 -8.44 0.20
CA LEU A 232 -6.27 -7.19 0.04
C LEU A 232 -6.21 -6.40 1.34
N PHE A 233 -5.55 -5.26 1.29
CA PHE A 233 -5.47 -4.28 2.37
C PHE A 233 -6.57 -3.25 2.18
N TYR A 234 -7.15 -2.75 3.26
CA TYR A 234 -8.16 -1.71 3.21
C TYR A 234 -8.33 -1.05 4.57
N ALA A 235 -8.75 0.21 4.57
CA ALA A 235 -9.15 0.92 5.78
C ALA A 235 -10.56 0.50 6.18
N ALA A 236 -10.81 0.31 7.48
CA ALA A 236 -12.14 -0.01 8.01
C ALA A 236 -12.35 0.71 9.35
N GLY A 237 -13.56 1.24 9.56
CA GLY A 237 -13.91 1.93 10.81
C GLY A 237 -14.37 3.38 10.63
N GLY A 238 -14.58 3.85 9.40
CA GLY A 238 -15.11 5.19 9.15
C GLY A 238 -14.15 6.28 9.59
N PHE A 239 -14.48 7.04 10.65
CA PHE A 239 -13.71 8.21 11.10
C PHE A 239 -12.38 7.89 11.80
N THR A 240 -12.29 6.72 12.43
CA THR A 240 -11.10 6.22 13.14
C THR A 240 -10.65 4.92 12.49
N ALA A 241 -10.46 4.98 11.17
CA ALA A 241 -10.21 3.77 10.40
C ALA A 241 -8.84 3.17 10.75
N ASP A 242 -8.83 1.85 10.85
CA ASP A 242 -7.63 1.02 10.93
C ASP A 242 -7.42 0.31 9.60
N ILE A 243 -6.17 0.06 9.23
CA ILE A 243 -5.89 -0.85 8.12
C ILE A 243 -6.14 -2.28 8.56
N LYS A 244 -6.89 -3.01 7.74
CA LYS A 244 -7.09 -4.45 7.81
C LYS A 244 -6.47 -5.12 6.59
N VAL A 245 -6.16 -6.39 6.73
CA VAL A 245 -5.77 -7.28 5.63
C VAL A 245 -6.65 -8.51 5.62
N SER A 246 -7.16 -8.85 4.44
CA SER A 246 -7.75 -10.17 4.15
C SER A 246 -6.87 -10.88 3.13
N ARG A 247 -6.79 -12.21 3.23
CA ARG A 247 -5.94 -13.05 2.38
C ARG A 247 -6.75 -14.13 1.69
N ARG A 248 -6.16 -14.74 0.67
CA ARG A 248 -6.73 -15.91 -0.03
C ARG A 248 -5.63 -16.83 -0.52
N ALA A 249 -5.97 -18.12 -0.69
CA ALA A 249 -5.01 -19.14 -1.11
C ALA A 249 -4.59 -19.00 -2.59
N THR A 250 -5.52 -18.61 -3.46
CA THR A 250 -5.30 -18.36 -4.89
C THR A 250 -6.09 -17.15 -5.34
N THR A 251 -5.82 -16.61 -6.53
CA THR A 251 -6.52 -15.44 -7.09
C THR A 251 -8.01 -15.67 -7.39
N THR A 252 -8.48 -16.91 -7.32
CA THR A 252 -9.89 -17.29 -7.50
C THR A 252 -10.53 -17.82 -6.21
N ALA A 253 -9.75 -18.04 -5.15
CA ALA A 253 -10.26 -18.46 -3.86
C ALA A 253 -11.02 -17.31 -3.18
N PRO A 254 -12.02 -17.63 -2.33
CA PRO A 254 -12.67 -16.62 -1.51
C PRO A 254 -11.66 -15.96 -0.55
N TRP A 255 -11.98 -14.73 -0.15
CA TRP A 255 -11.26 -13.99 0.88
C TRP A 255 -11.50 -14.59 2.27
N ASP A 256 -10.44 -14.71 3.06
CA ASP A 256 -10.47 -15.12 4.46
C ASP A 256 -10.94 -13.98 5.35
N LYS A 257 -11.29 -14.30 6.61
CA LYS A 257 -11.70 -13.30 7.59
C LYS A 257 -10.61 -12.23 7.75
N PRO A 258 -10.94 -10.93 7.61
CA PRO A 258 -9.95 -9.87 7.74
C PRO A 258 -9.43 -9.75 9.17
N VAL A 259 -8.15 -9.43 9.29
CA VAL A 259 -7.46 -9.17 10.56
C VAL A 259 -6.85 -7.77 10.56
N PRO A 260 -6.69 -7.11 11.72
CA PRO A 260 -5.97 -5.83 11.81
C PRO A 260 -4.54 -5.94 11.27
N PHE A 261 -4.10 -4.96 10.50
CA PHE A 261 -2.71 -4.82 10.07
C PHE A 261 -1.96 -3.92 11.05
N THR A 262 -1.68 -4.47 12.23
CA THR A 262 -1.16 -3.75 13.40
C THR A 262 0.18 -3.04 13.21
N LEU A 263 0.88 -3.33 12.11
CA LEU A 263 2.16 -2.69 11.78
C LEU A 263 2.04 -1.18 11.57
N VAL A 264 0.97 -0.74 10.91
CA VAL A 264 0.75 0.69 10.59
C VAL A 264 -0.30 1.34 11.47
N ASN A 265 -1.14 0.55 12.15
CA ASN A 265 -2.25 1.09 12.93
C ASN A 265 -1.75 1.82 14.18
N SER A 266 -2.41 2.93 14.51
CA SER A 266 -2.10 3.74 15.69
C SER A 266 -3.40 4.16 16.40
N PRO A 267 -3.35 4.95 17.49
CA PRO A 267 -4.56 5.55 18.05
C PRO A 267 -5.26 6.55 17.11
N GLY A 268 -4.60 6.98 16.03
CA GLY A 268 -5.17 7.82 14.97
C GLY A 268 -5.96 7.01 13.94
N ALA A 269 -6.14 7.59 12.76
CA ALA A 269 -6.75 6.93 11.62
C ALA A 269 -5.74 6.72 10.48
N GLU A 270 -5.74 5.52 9.90
CA GLU A 270 -4.88 5.12 8.78
C GLU A 270 -5.68 4.75 7.52
N TYR A 271 -5.20 5.24 6.37
CA TYR A 271 -5.80 5.03 5.05
C TYR A 271 -4.74 4.82 3.96
N HIS A 272 -5.18 4.43 2.77
CA HIS A 272 -4.40 4.41 1.52
C HIS A 272 -3.01 3.79 1.65
N LEU A 273 -2.96 2.53 2.04
CA LEU A 273 -1.71 1.79 2.03
C LEU A 273 -1.27 1.52 0.57
N SER A 274 0.03 1.65 0.32
CA SER A 274 0.70 1.08 -0.86
C SER A 274 2.06 0.53 -0.47
N PHE A 275 2.60 -0.34 -1.31
CA PHE A 275 3.82 -1.06 -1.02
C PHE A 275 4.79 -1.04 -2.21
N SER A 276 6.03 -0.69 -1.92
CA SER A 276 7.15 -0.76 -2.85
C SER A 276 7.79 -2.14 -2.76
N THR A 277 7.66 -2.89 -3.85
CA THR A 277 8.25 -4.22 -4.01
C THR A 277 9.78 -4.20 -4.09
N GLU A 278 10.40 -3.10 -4.52
CA GLU A 278 11.85 -3.03 -4.72
C GLU A 278 12.66 -2.75 -3.45
N ASP A 279 12.08 -2.04 -2.48
CA ASP A 279 12.78 -1.66 -1.25
C ASP A 279 12.05 -2.07 0.04
N SER A 280 10.96 -2.82 -0.10
CA SER A 280 10.11 -3.28 1.00
C SER A 280 9.57 -2.14 1.87
N THR A 281 9.26 -0.99 1.26
CA THR A 281 8.72 0.18 1.96
C THR A 281 7.22 0.28 1.77
N LEU A 282 6.50 0.38 2.88
CA LEU A 282 5.08 0.73 2.91
C LEU A 282 4.94 2.25 2.93
N TYR A 283 3.98 2.76 2.18
CA TYR A 283 3.50 4.14 2.23
C TYR A 283 2.05 4.13 2.65
N PHE A 284 1.64 5.05 3.52
CA PHE A 284 0.25 5.13 3.97
C PHE A 284 -0.08 6.55 4.43
N THR A 285 -1.37 6.83 4.51
CA THR A 285 -1.89 8.09 5.04
C THR A 285 -2.23 7.92 6.51
N ARG A 286 -1.86 8.90 7.35
CA ARG A 286 -2.25 8.95 8.75
C ARG A 286 -2.76 10.33 9.13
N ALA A 287 -3.74 10.40 10.03
CA ALA A 287 -4.20 11.61 10.70
C ALA A 287 -4.73 11.27 12.10
N ASP A 288 -5.03 12.29 12.92
CA ASP A 288 -5.70 12.09 14.21
C ASP A 288 -7.10 11.46 14.04
N ASN A 289 -7.81 11.80 12.96
CA ASN A 289 -9.07 11.21 12.51
C ASN A 289 -9.37 11.63 11.05
N ALA A 290 -10.46 11.14 10.46
CA ALA A 290 -10.83 11.42 9.06
C ALA A 290 -11.14 12.89 8.72
N LEU A 291 -11.33 13.77 9.71
CA LEU A 291 -11.57 15.21 9.52
C LEU A 291 -10.32 16.05 9.79
N ALA A 292 -9.24 15.42 10.25
CA ALA A 292 -7.98 16.09 10.52
C ALA A 292 -7.14 16.22 9.23
N VAL A 293 -6.08 17.00 9.32
CA VAL A 293 -5.13 17.14 8.21
C VAL A 293 -4.31 15.86 8.09
N PHE A 294 -4.33 15.27 6.91
CA PHE A 294 -3.55 14.08 6.60
C PHE A 294 -2.07 14.39 6.36
N ASP A 295 -1.25 13.41 6.72
CA ASP A 295 0.16 13.34 6.39
C ASP A 295 0.47 11.98 5.74
N LEU A 296 1.49 11.97 4.89
CA LEU A 296 2.04 10.73 4.32
C LEU A 296 3.11 10.18 5.24
N TYR A 297 3.00 8.89 5.56
CA TYR A 297 3.95 8.11 6.34
C TYR A 297 4.57 7.00 5.49
N GLN A 298 5.76 6.59 5.89
CA GLN A 298 6.43 5.41 5.38
C GLN A 298 7.00 4.57 6.51
N VAL A 299 7.13 3.27 6.26
CA VAL A 299 7.86 2.34 7.11
C VAL A 299 8.51 1.26 6.24
N ARG A 300 9.79 0.97 6.50
CA ARG A 300 10.51 -0.09 5.80
C ARG A 300 10.40 -1.40 6.58
N LEU A 301 10.03 -2.46 5.87
CA LEU A 301 10.06 -3.82 6.36
C LEU A 301 11.46 -4.41 6.11
N LEU A 302 11.99 -5.10 7.10
CA LEU A 302 13.27 -5.78 7.05
C LEU A 302 13.04 -7.29 7.27
N PRO A 303 13.47 -8.15 6.34
CA PRO A 303 13.35 -9.60 6.53
C PRO A 303 14.17 -10.05 7.74
N ILE A 304 13.66 -11.04 8.48
CA ILE A 304 14.45 -11.78 9.47
C ILE A 304 15.16 -12.91 8.72
N VAL A 305 16.49 -12.81 8.64
CA VAL A 305 17.36 -13.74 7.88
C VAL A 305 18.12 -14.72 8.77
N ASP A 306 18.16 -14.46 10.08
CA ASP A 306 18.64 -15.38 11.11
C ASP A 306 17.43 -16.25 11.51
N PHE A 307 17.29 -17.39 10.85
CA PHE A 307 16.11 -18.24 10.95
C PHE A 307 16.15 -19.12 12.22
N ASN A 308 17.34 -19.38 12.76
CA ASN A 308 17.51 -20.16 13.97
C ASN A 308 17.56 -19.28 15.25
N ALA A 309 17.60 -17.95 15.08
CA ALA A 309 17.67 -16.93 16.13
C ALA A 309 18.92 -17.04 17.02
N ASP A 310 20.06 -17.49 16.47
CA ASP A 310 21.33 -17.61 17.19
C ASP A 310 22.17 -16.32 17.20
N GLY A 311 21.69 -15.28 16.52
CA GLY A 311 22.30 -13.96 16.41
C GLY A 311 23.29 -13.84 15.25
N LYS A 312 23.36 -14.83 14.35
CA LYS A 312 24.23 -14.82 13.16
C LYS A 312 23.43 -15.14 11.91
N VAL A 313 23.96 -14.70 10.77
CA VAL A 313 23.47 -15.11 9.45
C VAL A 313 24.54 -16.00 8.85
N ASP A 314 24.34 -17.31 8.92
CA ASP A 314 25.37 -18.30 8.57
C ASP A 314 24.85 -19.49 7.73
N LEU A 315 25.67 -20.54 7.61
CA LEU A 315 25.32 -21.71 6.80
C LEU A 315 24.17 -22.53 7.38
N VAL A 316 23.91 -22.42 8.69
CA VAL A 316 22.77 -23.09 9.33
C VAL A 316 21.47 -22.48 8.84
N ASP A 317 21.39 -21.15 8.73
CA ASP A 317 20.24 -20.46 8.15
C ASP A 317 20.05 -20.81 6.67
N LEU A 318 21.15 -20.86 5.92
CA LEU A 318 21.09 -21.28 4.50
C LEU A 318 20.54 -22.70 4.36
N VAL A 319 20.95 -23.63 5.23
CA VAL A 319 20.40 -24.99 5.25
C VAL A 319 18.92 -24.97 5.59
N MET A 320 18.48 -24.17 6.57
CA MET A 320 17.06 -24.01 6.88
C MET A 320 16.25 -23.50 5.69
N LEU A 321 16.79 -22.55 4.92
CA LEU A 321 16.15 -22.07 3.69
C LEU A 321 16.00 -23.22 2.67
N ILE A 322 17.08 -23.96 2.40
CA ILE A 322 17.12 -25.06 1.43
C ILE A 322 16.21 -26.22 1.85
N ASP A 323 16.18 -26.57 3.14
CA ASP A 323 15.32 -27.63 3.68
C ASP A 323 13.83 -27.31 3.50
N ASN A 324 13.49 -26.03 3.35
CA ASN A 324 12.13 -25.56 3.14
C ASN A 324 11.85 -25.18 1.69
N TRP A 325 12.75 -25.49 0.75
CA TRP A 325 12.61 -25.14 -0.66
C TRP A 325 11.31 -25.66 -1.28
N GLY A 326 10.58 -24.77 -1.94
CA GLY A 326 9.28 -25.03 -2.54
C GLY A 326 8.09 -25.09 -1.57
N SER A 327 8.33 -24.94 -0.26
CA SER A 327 7.28 -24.87 0.75
C SER A 327 6.70 -23.45 0.86
N ASN A 328 5.65 -23.28 1.67
CA ASN A 328 5.09 -21.99 2.07
C ASN A 328 5.46 -21.62 3.51
N LYS A 329 6.58 -22.14 4.02
CA LYS A 329 7.00 -21.90 5.40
C LYS A 329 7.41 -20.44 5.57
N THR A 330 6.59 -19.71 6.30
CA THR A 330 6.68 -18.26 6.42
C THR A 330 8.01 -17.77 6.99
N LEU A 331 8.62 -18.53 7.90
CA LEU A 331 9.93 -18.21 8.45
C LEU A 331 11.02 -18.05 7.36
N CYS A 332 10.92 -18.83 6.28
CA CYS A 332 11.93 -18.88 5.21
C CYS A 332 11.49 -18.16 3.94
N ASP A 333 10.25 -17.63 3.91
CA ASP A 333 9.64 -16.92 2.79
C ASP A 333 9.80 -15.41 3.05
N ILE A 334 10.99 -14.93 2.73
CA ILE A 334 11.52 -13.59 3.03
C ILE A 334 11.83 -12.77 1.78
N GLY A 335 11.52 -13.31 0.60
CA GLY A 335 11.82 -12.75 -0.70
C GLY A 335 10.65 -12.85 -1.68
N PRO A 336 10.69 -12.09 -2.78
CA PRO A 336 11.60 -10.95 -3.01
C PRO A 336 11.31 -9.77 -2.06
N TYR A 337 10.26 -9.86 -1.25
CA TYR A 337 9.83 -8.83 -0.29
C TYR A 337 10.04 -9.33 1.13
N ALA A 338 10.29 -8.42 2.07
CA ALA A 338 10.51 -8.77 3.48
C ALA A 338 9.40 -9.64 4.13
N TRP A 339 8.19 -9.65 3.56
CA TRP A 339 7.04 -10.42 4.04
C TRP A 339 6.73 -11.70 3.23
N GLY A 340 7.61 -12.08 2.29
CA GLY A 340 7.45 -13.23 1.40
C GLY A 340 6.53 -13.02 0.20
N ASP A 341 6.61 -13.92 -0.78
CA ASP A 341 5.65 -14.05 -1.89
C ASP A 341 4.75 -15.28 -1.78
N GLY A 342 4.97 -16.07 -0.73
CA GLY A 342 4.19 -17.26 -0.46
C GLY A 342 4.89 -18.56 -0.75
N LYS A 343 6.14 -18.53 -1.21
CA LYS A 343 6.89 -19.72 -1.54
C LYS A 343 8.38 -19.49 -1.29
N VAL A 344 8.99 -20.41 -0.54
CA VAL A 344 10.44 -20.46 -0.39
C VAL A 344 11.07 -20.90 -1.71
N ASP A 345 11.75 -20.01 -2.41
CA ASP A 345 12.46 -20.26 -3.64
C ASP A 345 13.71 -19.37 -3.83
N ILE A 346 14.06 -19.13 -5.10
CA ILE A 346 15.27 -18.39 -5.46
C ILE A 346 15.19 -16.92 -5.07
N GLU A 347 13.99 -16.34 -4.98
CA GLU A 347 13.85 -14.95 -4.55
C GLU A 347 14.21 -14.78 -3.07
N ASP A 348 13.88 -15.76 -2.21
CA ASP A 348 14.31 -15.77 -0.81
C ASP A 348 15.81 -15.94 -0.67
N LEU A 349 16.40 -16.84 -1.48
CA LEU A 349 17.84 -17.05 -1.48
C LEU A 349 18.58 -15.78 -1.89
N LYS A 350 18.08 -15.04 -2.87
CA LYS A 350 18.67 -13.74 -3.25
C LYS A 350 18.65 -12.78 -2.06
N VAL A 351 17.52 -12.65 -1.36
CA VAL A 351 17.43 -11.80 -0.17
C VAL A 351 18.42 -12.27 0.89
N PHE A 352 18.42 -13.55 1.24
CA PHE A 352 19.33 -14.15 2.22
C PHE A 352 20.80 -13.83 1.91
N MET A 353 21.23 -14.04 0.66
CA MET A 353 22.62 -13.81 0.25
C MET A 353 23.06 -12.35 0.41
N THR A 354 22.15 -11.37 0.21
CA THR A 354 22.49 -9.96 0.45
C THR A 354 22.79 -9.63 1.91
N TYR A 355 22.29 -10.42 2.86
CA TYR A 355 22.59 -10.28 4.28
C TYR A 355 23.78 -11.14 4.68
N TYR A 356 23.87 -12.37 4.18
CA TYR A 356 25.01 -13.25 4.40
C TYR A 356 26.33 -12.59 4.00
N GLU A 357 26.39 -11.92 2.85
CA GLU A 357 27.58 -11.21 2.36
C GLU A 357 27.98 -10.00 3.23
N LYS A 358 27.03 -9.37 3.95
CA LYS A 358 27.33 -8.26 4.86
C LYS A 358 28.00 -8.75 6.15
N GLU A 359 27.52 -9.88 6.67
CA GLU A 359 28.08 -10.52 7.86
C GLU A 359 29.38 -11.28 7.55
N ASN A 360 29.51 -11.79 6.32
CA ASN A 360 30.65 -12.58 5.84
C ASN A 360 31.31 -11.92 4.62
N PRO A 361 31.91 -10.72 4.76
CA PRO A 361 32.52 -10.03 3.63
C PRO A 361 33.68 -10.88 3.07
N PRO A 362 33.86 -10.92 1.74
CA PRO A 362 34.94 -11.69 1.12
C PRO A 362 36.30 -11.21 1.65
N VAL A 363 37.16 -12.16 2.00
CA VAL A 363 38.53 -11.87 2.43
C VAL A 363 39.24 -11.16 1.29
N LYS A 364 39.69 -9.92 1.51
CA LYS A 364 40.48 -9.19 0.50
C LYS A 364 41.76 -10.00 0.22
N PRO A 365 42.08 -10.26 -1.06
CA PRO A 365 43.23 -11.07 -1.45
C PRO A 365 44.56 -10.45 -1.02
#